data_AF-A0A496B1N3-F1
#
_entry.id   AF-A0A496B1N3-F1
#
_cell.length_a   1.000
_cell.length_b   1.000
_cell.length_c   1.000
_cell.angle_alpha   90.00
_cell.angle_beta   90.00
_cell.angle_gamma   90.00
#
_symmetry.space_group_name_H-M   'P 1'
#
loop_
_entity.id
_entity.type
_entity.pdbx_description
1 polymer ?
#
loop_
_entity_poly.entity_id
_entity_poly.type
_entity_poly.pdbx_seq_one_letter_code
_entity_poly.pdbx_strand_id
1 'polypeptide(L)'
;MIFCLTQSVKSHGWLDNVLFFRSANLRCRFAAVVLFLILGVVSILTVADAQNAPEASEKGKEVYEQSCAHCHGTEGRGDGAAAENLLPQPRDFTRGLYKIRSTESGELPTDQDLFDIVTEGMPGSSMPGWETALSANDRWEVVAYIKTFHDGFKEREAPPREINLEGKIPYSEESVEIGKGLYTELGCVECHGNIGRGDGTSAPTLTDAWNFQTWPANLTQGWNYRGGFDTEDIFKRFIGGIAGSPMPAFEGDSFLNFGLTAGESDRLIELENKDEMTEAEEEESGQLYEKMDEAVNVALTRAEGTELTAAEQQMYDNAMKVVYEKSWHLANYVKSLMPEERPAPAIGNNVLRSQYVQGELPTIDDAVWETSEASYFPLVGQIIVEPRQFNPTIDAINVKSFYNDTEVAFLFIWDDRTYTTDEVDEETSETLEDALAIQFPVKVPQGPTAPKPYFLSGGRLPVYLWHWKASAPEQVTEMTAKGINDAEVQEIQGGLQAKGTYTDGQYKLWVKRALKTEDKKDLQLEPGVFVPIAFSAWDGSNGDVDTKRTITSWYTFVLEPVPSSRRFVYPPLIAILSLGLLFGLRAAVQRRNSVS
;
A
#
# COMPACT_ATOMS: atom_id res chain seq x y z
N MET A 1 45.59 2.93 -6.98
CA MET A 1 46.88 3.66 -6.86
C MET A 1 47.30 4.07 -8.26
N ILE A 2 47.58 5.37 -8.48
CA ILE A 2 48.17 6.00 -9.69
C ILE A 2 47.19 6.07 -10.90
N PHE A 3 46.44 7.13 -11.19
CA PHE A 3 46.72 8.56 -11.50
C PHE A 3 47.58 8.84 -12.75
N CYS A 4 47.13 9.87 -13.51
CA CYS A 4 47.77 10.61 -14.62
C CYS A 4 47.47 10.12 -16.05
N LEU A 5 47.21 10.98 -17.06
CA LEU A 5 46.96 12.43 -17.19
C LEU A 5 46.73 12.67 -18.72
N THR A 6 45.75 13.51 -19.07
CA THR A 6 45.70 14.46 -20.20
C THR A 6 46.10 14.04 -21.63
N GLN A 7 45.23 14.28 -22.61
CA GLN A 7 45.22 15.54 -23.40
C GLN A 7 44.08 15.58 -24.43
N SER A 8 43.46 16.75 -24.53
CA SER A 8 42.51 17.11 -25.59
C SER A 8 43.27 17.65 -26.80
N VAL A 9 42.90 17.24 -28.01
CA VAL A 9 43.10 18.06 -29.23
C VAL A 9 41.86 17.98 -30.10
N LYS A 10 41.41 19.18 -30.49
CA LYS A 10 40.27 19.49 -31.33
C LYS A 10 40.56 19.26 -32.83
N SER A 11 39.52 18.79 -33.53
CA SER A 11 38.98 19.36 -34.78
C SER A 11 39.39 18.84 -36.17
N HIS A 12 38.33 18.80 -37.01
CA HIS A 12 38.23 18.86 -38.48
C HIS A 12 38.69 17.67 -39.33
N GLY A 13 37.80 17.25 -40.24
CA GLY A 13 38.21 16.62 -41.50
C GLY A 13 37.34 15.45 -41.94
N TRP A 14 36.31 15.74 -42.71
CA TRP A 14 35.57 14.77 -43.54
C TRP A 14 36.43 14.29 -44.72
N LEU A 15 36.15 13.05 -45.15
CA LEU A 15 36.43 12.39 -46.45
C LEU A 15 37.71 11.54 -46.64
N ASP A 16 37.43 10.39 -47.27
CA ASP A 16 38.29 9.48 -48.02
C ASP A 16 39.09 8.41 -47.26
N ASN A 17 38.55 7.19 -47.21
CA ASN A 17 39.06 6.07 -48.01
C ASN A 17 38.31 4.76 -47.72
N VAL A 18 37.32 4.47 -48.57
CA VAL A 18 36.81 3.12 -48.80
C VAL A 18 37.82 2.38 -49.68
N LEU A 19 37.96 1.07 -49.47
CA LEU A 19 38.75 0.08 -50.22
C LEU A 19 40.13 -0.22 -49.64
N PHE A 20 40.18 -1.10 -48.63
CA PHE A 20 41.20 -2.17 -48.57
C PHE A 20 40.82 -3.13 -47.45
N PHE A 21 40.23 -4.29 -47.78
CA PHE A 21 40.46 -5.59 -47.11
C PHE A 21 39.58 -6.66 -47.78
N ARG A 22 40.13 -7.27 -48.84
CA ARG A 22 39.72 -8.60 -49.30
C ARG A 22 40.65 -9.63 -48.64
N SER A 23 40.08 -10.77 -48.29
CA SER A 23 40.69 -12.01 -47.77
C SER A 23 40.83 -12.14 -46.25
N ALA A 24 39.71 -12.47 -45.59
CA ALA A 24 39.72 -13.20 -44.33
C ALA A 24 38.85 -14.46 -44.46
N ASN A 25 39.51 -15.60 -44.24
CA ASN A 25 39.10 -17.00 -44.27
C ASN A 25 37.59 -17.31 -44.16
N LEU A 26 37.08 -18.01 -45.19
CA LEU A 26 35.72 -18.57 -45.27
C LEU A 26 35.39 -19.52 -44.09
N ARG A 27 36.41 -20.14 -43.47
CA ARG A 27 36.27 -21.03 -42.31
C ARG A 27 35.91 -20.30 -41.01
N CYS A 28 36.34 -19.05 -40.82
CA CYS A 28 35.99 -18.25 -39.63
C CYS A 28 34.55 -17.71 -39.71
N ARG A 29 34.05 -17.42 -40.91
CA ARG A 29 32.69 -16.91 -41.12
C ARG A 29 31.63 -18.00 -40.91
N PHE A 30 31.93 -19.26 -41.24
CA PHE A 30 31.05 -20.39 -40.98
C PHE A 30 30.96 -20.74 -39.49
N ALA A 31 32.09 -20.72 -38.77
CA ALA A 31 32.10 -20.98 -37.32
C ALA A 31 31.34 -19.91 -36.53
N ALA A 32 31.45 -18.63 -36.92
CA ALA A 32 30.73 -17.54 -36.27
C ALA A 32 29.21 -17.60 -36.52
N VAL A 33 28.77 -17.99 -37.71
CA VAL A 33 27.33 -18.14 -38.03
C VAL A 33 26.73 -19.36 -37.32
N VAL A 34 27.46 -20.47 -37.20
CA VAL A 34 27.01 -21.63 -36.43
C VAL A 34 26.96 -21.33 -34.93
N LEU A 35 27.92 -20.57 -34.38
CA LEU A 35 27.89 -20.14 -32.97
C LEU A 35 26.75 -19.15 -32.70
N PHE A 36 26.44 -18.24 -33.62
CA PHE A 36 25.28 -17.33 -33.53
C PHE A 36 23.94 -18.04 -33.71
N LEU A 37 23.88 -19.11 -34.52
CA LEU A 37 22.69 -19.96 -34.63
C LEU A 37 22.51 -20.84 -33.40
N ILE A 38 23.58 -21.36 -32.80
CA ILE A 38 23.50 -22.13 -31.54
C ILE A 38 23.14 -21.21 -30.37
N LEU A 39 23.74 -20.02 -30.27
CA LEU A 39 23.34 -19.01 -29.26
C LEU A 39 21.93 -18.48 -29.51
N GLY A 40 21.53 -18.29 -30.77
CA GLY A 40 20.17 -17.89 -31.14
C GLY A 40 19.11 -18.96 -30.87
N VAL A 41 19.45 -20.24 -31.00
CA VAL A 41 18.56 -21.36 -30.64
C VAL A 41 18.52 -21.59 -29.12
N VAL A 42 19.62 -21.31 -28.41
CA VAL A 42 19.64 -21.36 -26.93
C VAL A 42 18.88 -20.17 -26.32
N SER A 43 18.87 -19.00 -26.96
CA SER A 43 18.07 -17.84 -26.53
C SER A 43 16.56 -17.93 -26.85
N ILE A 44 16.10 -18.98 -27.53
CA ILE A 44 14.67 -19.19 -27.87
C ILE A 44 14.01 -20.25 -26.95
N LEU A 45 14.74 -20.82 -25.97
CA LEU A 45 14.22 -21.85 -25.05
C LEU A 45 14.25 -21.43 -23.57
N THR A 46 13.95 -20.16 -23.28
CA THR A 46 13.46 -19.78 -21.95
C THR A 46 12.09 -19.15 -22.09
N VAL A 47 11.14 -19.95 -22.60
CA VAL A 47 9.78 -19.82 -22.09
C VAL A 47 9.90 -20.25 -20.63
N ALA A 48 9.58 -19.36 -19.70
CA ALA A 48 9.45 -19.73 -18.31
C ALA A 48 8.22 -20.66 -18.21
N ASP A 49 8.42 -21.95 -18.44
CA ASP A 49 7.44 -22.96 -18.05
C ASP A 49 7.32 -22.91 -16.54
N ALA A 50 6.09 -22.82 -16.04
CA ALA A 50 5.78 -22.96 -14.62
C ALA A 50 6.45 -24.24 -14.10
N GLN A 51 7.29 -24.10 -13.08
CA GLN A 51 8.00 -25.24 -12.51
C GLN A 51 7.06 -25.99 -11.57
N ASN A 52 6.94 -27.30 -11.76
CA ASN A 52 6.28 -28.17 -10.80
C ASN A 52 7.20 -28.41 -9.61
N ALA A 53 6.63 -28.43 -8.41
CA ALA A 53 7.34 -28.81 -7.21
C ALA A 53 7.82 -30.28 -7.30
N PRO A 54 8.93 -30.64 -6.62
CA PRO A 54 9.35 -32.03 -6.53
C PRO A 54 8.32 -32.89 -5.78
N GLU A 55 8.52 -34.21 -5.76
CA GLU A 55 7.76 -35.07 -4.84
C GLU A 55 8.08 -34.72 -3.39
N ALA A 56 7.08 -34.79 -2.51
CA ALA A 56 7.24 -34.46 -1.10
C ALA A 56 8.32 -35.33 -0.45
N SER A 57 9.25 -34.70 0.25
CA SER A 57 10.40 -35.34 0.88
C SER A 57 10.48 -35.02 2.38
N GLU A 58 11.31 -35.78 3.11
CA GLU A 58 11.60 -35.48 4.52
C GLU A 58 12.26 -34.10 4.68
N LYS A 59 12.96 -33.60 3.63
CA LYS A 59 13.57 -32.28 3.66
C LYS A 59 12.52 -31.18 3.69
N GLY A 60 11.47 -31.29 2.85
CA GLY A 60 10.36 -30.34 2.84
C GLY A 60 9.63 -30.28 4.18
N LYS A 61 9.45 -31.44 4.82
CA LYS A 61 8.89 -31.55 6.16
C LYS A 61 9.75 -30.86 7.23
N GLU A 62 11.06 -31.09 7.21
CA GLU A 62 12.00 -30.45 8.14
C GLU A 62 11.92 -28.92 8.04
N VAL A 63 11.92 -28.39 6.81
CA VAL A 63 11.80 -26.95 6.56
C VAL A 63 10.47 -26.42 7.08
N TYR A 64 9.36 -27.12 6.82
CA TYR A 64 8.04 -26.72 7.32
C TYR A 64 7.98 -26.65 8.86
N GLU A 65 8.47 -27.68 9.54
CA GLU A 65 8.45 -27.73 11.01
C GLU A 65 9.29 -26.61 11.64
N GLN A 66 10.41 -26.25 11.02
CA GLN A 66 11.31 -25.21 11.53
C GLN A 66 10.83 -23.78 11.22
N SER A 67 10.18 -23.57 10.07
CA SER A 67 9.90 -22.22 9.55
C SER A 67 8.41 -21.87 9.50
N CYS A 68 7.51 -22.84 9.37
CA CYS A 68 6.10 -22.59 9.07
C CYS A 68 5.15 -23.00 10.21
N ALA A 69 5.46 -24.10 10.91
CA ALA A 69 4.55 -24.73 11.88
C ALA A 69 4.22 -23.87 13.11
N HIS A 70 5.05 -22.88 13.46
CA HIS A 70 4.75 -21.96 14.57
C HIS A 70 3.47 -21.15 14.34
N CYS A 71 3.18 -20.82 13.08
CA CYS A 71 1.95 -20.11 12.68
C CYS A 71 0.92 -21.08 12.10
N HIS A 72 1.33 -21.97 11.17
CA HIS A 72 0.40 -22.82 10.43
C HIS A 72 0.03 -24.14 11.14
N GLY A 73 0.63 -24.43 12.30
CA GLY A 73 0.46 -25.69 13.02
C GLY A 73 1.23 -26.84 12.38
N THR A 74 1.54 -27.89 13.16
CA THR A 74 2.27 -29.07 12.62
C THR A 74 1.44 -29.89 11.65
N GLU A 75 0.11 -29.81 11.75
CA GLU A 75 -0.85 -30.48 10.87
C GLU A 75 -1.38 -29.56 9.75
N GLY A 76 -0.84 -28.35 9.60
CA GLY A 76 -1.24 -27.42 8.55
C GLY A 76 -2.64 -26.81 8.70
N ARG A 77 -3.22 -26.81 9.90
CA ARG A 77 -4.59 -26.33 10.18
C ARG A 77 -4.67 -24.82 10.45
N GLY A 78 -3.56 -24.10 10.43
CA GLY A 78 -3.54 -22.67 10.76
C GLY A 78 -3.63 -22.38 12.26
N ASP A 79 -3.38 -23.38 13.11
CA ASP A 79 -3.59 -23.36 14.57
C ASP A 79 -2.27 -23.43 15.36
N GLY A 80 -1.19 -22.91 14.79
CA GLY A 80 0.10 -22.84 15.46
C GLY A 80 0.05 -21.96 16.71
N ALA A 81 1.04 -22.09 17.59
CA ALA A 81 1.09 -21.36 18.86
C ALA A 81 1.03 -19.82 18.72
N ALA A 82 1.38 -19.28 17.55
CA ALA A 82 1.23 -17.85 17.26
C ALA A 82 -0.18 -17.44 16.80
N ALA A 83 -0.98 -18.36 16.26
CA ALA A 83 -2.19 -18.07 15.48
C ALA A 83 -3.21 -17.18 16.21
N GLU A 84 -3.43 -17.40 17.52
CA GLU A 84 -4.37 -16.63 18.33
C GLU A 84 -4.09 -15.11 18.33
N ASN A 85 -2.84 -14.70 18.11
CA ASN A 85 -2.43 -13.29 18.11
C ASN A 85 -2.25 -12.71 16.69
N LEU A 86 -2.62 -13.44 15.63
CA LEU A 86 -2.41 -13.01 14.24
C LEU A 86 -3.74 -12.72 13.54
N LEU A 87 -3.89 -11.50 13.04
CA LEU A 87 -4.93 -11.11 12.10
C LEU A 87 -4.27 -10.56 10.82
N PRO A 88 -4.58 -11.12 9.63
CA PRO A 88 -5.44 -12.29 9.41
C PRO A 88 -4.86 -13.58 10.01
N GLN A 89 -5.74 -14.54 10.32
CA GLN A 89 -5.35 -15.87 10.78
C GLN A 89 -4.50 -16.61 9.73
N PRO A 90 -3.51 -17.43 10.16
CA PRO A 90 -2.74 -18.27 9.27
C PRO A 90 -3.62 -19.21 8.44
N ARG A 91 -3.19 -19.52 7.21
CA ARG A 91 -3.95 -20.40 6.32
C ARG A 91 -4.02 -21.82 6.87
N ASP A 92 -5.24 -22.36 6.94
CA ASP A 92 -5.54 -23.78 7.02
C ASP A 92 -5.40 -24.43 5.64
N PHE A 93 -4.32 -25.18 5.44
CA PHE A 93 -4.00 -25.87 4.19
C PHE A 93 -4.85 -27.11 3.97
N THR A 94 -5.42 -27.70 5.02
CA THR A 94 -6.15 -28.97 4.94
C THR A 94 -7.46 -28.85 4.14
N ARG A 95 -7.98 -27.63 4.02
CA ARG A 95 -9.24 -27.34 3.33
C ARG A 95 -9.10 -27.09 1.83
N GLY A 96 -7.89 -26.95 1.29
CA GLY A 96 -7.69 -26.62 -0.12
C GLY A 96 -8.18 -25.22 -0.54
N LEU A 97 -8.53 -24.34 0.41
CA LEU A 97 -9.04 -23.00 0.13
C LEU A 97 -7.92 -21.96 0.12
N TYR A 98 -7.35 -21.69 -1.06
CA TYR A 98 -6.26 -20.72 -1.24
C TYR A 98 -6.78 -19.38 -1.78
N LYS A 99 -6.52 -18.30 -1.04
CA LYS A 99 -7.01 -16.95 -1.36
C LYS A 99 -6.33 -16.35 -2.60
N ILE A 100 -5.03 -16.60 -2.79
CA ILE A 100 -4.21 -16.01 -3.86
C ILE A 100 -3.81 -17.12 -4.81
N ARG A 101 -4.27 -17.03 -6.06
CA ARG A 101 -4.11 -18.05 -7.12
C ARG A 101 -4.09 -17.40 -8.50
N SER A 102 -3.40 -17.99 -9.47
CA SER A 102 -3.49 -17.66 -10.90
C SER A 102 -4.59 -18.45 -11.63
N THR A 103 -5.33 -19.28 -10.91
CA THR A 103 -6.30 -20.24 -11.45
C THR A 103 -7.74 -19.76 -11.30
N GLU A 104 -8.63 -20.31 -12.12
CA GLU A 104 -10.07 -20.01 -12.09
C GLU A 104 -10.71 -20.30 -10.72
N SER A 105 -11.94 -19.82 -10.51
CA SER A 105 -12.71 -20.11 -9.30
C SER A 105 -12.86 -21.63 -9.09
N GLY A 106 -12.80 -22.07 -7.82
CA GLY A 106 -12.90 -23.49 -7.46
C GLY A 106 -11.63 -24.33 -7.70
N GLU A 107 -10.66 -23.87 -8.50
CA GLU A 107 -9.41 -24.59 -8.74
C GLU A 107 -8.38 -24.46 -7.61
N LEU A 108 -7.54 -25.46 -7.43
CA LEU A 108 -6.36 -25.38 -6.55
C LEU A 108 -5.27 -24.49 -7.18
N PRO A 109 -4.43 -23.80 -6.37
CA PRO A 109 -3.31 -23.02 -6.89
C PRO A 109 -2.34 -23.88 -7.71
N THR A 110 -1.60 -23.23 -8.60
CA THR A 110 -0.42 -23.83 -9.21
C THR A 110 0.71 -23.99 -8.19
N ASP A 111 1.69 -24.84 -8.51
CA ASP A 111 2.90 -24.97 -7.68
C ASP A 111 3.70 -23.65 -7.66
N GLN A 112 3.65 -22.89 -8.76
CA GLN A 112 4.25 -21.56 -8.87
C GLN A 112 3.56 -20.54 -7.95
N ASP A 113 2.22 -20.53 -7.88
CA ASP A 113 1.49 -19.66 -6.95
C ASP A 113 1.97 -19.87 -5.50
N LEU A 114 2.09 -21.14 -5.09
CA LEU A 114 2.57 -21.50 -3.75
C LEU A 114 4.02 -21.08 -3.54
N PHE A 115 4.88 -21.28 -4.54
CA PHE A 115 6.28 -20.89 -4.48
C PHE A 115 6.46 -19.38 -4.35
N ASP A 116 5.69 -18.59 -5.10
CA ASP A 116 5.76 -17.13 -5.08
C ASP A 116 5.28 -16.59 -3.72
N ILE A 117 4.18 -17.14 -3.17
CA ILE A 117 3.70 -16.79 -1.82
C ILE A 117 4.75 -17.11 -0.74
N VAL A 118 5.42 -18.28 -0.81
CA VAL A 118 6.49 -18.61 0.13
C VAL A 118 7.70 -17.70 -0.06
N THR A 119 8.00 -17.34 -1.31
CA THR A 119 9.15 -16.50 -1.68
C THR A 119 9.00 -15.08 -1.17
N GLU A 120 7.87 -14.44 -1.48
CA GLU A 120 7.61 -13.02 -1.28
C GLU A 120 6.89 -12.74 0.05
N GLY A 121 6.21 -13.75 0.59
CA GLY A 121 5.34 -13.61 1.76
C GLY A 121 3.96 -13.11 1.37
N MET A 122 3.21 -12.59 2.35
CA MET A 122 1.92 -11.95 2.10
C MET A 122 1.90 -10.55 2.74
N PRO A 123 2.02 -9.48 1.95
CA PRO A 123 1.88 -8.11 2.43
C PRO A 123 0.59 -7.87 3.22
N GLY A 124 0.63 -6.96 4.20
CA GLY A 124 -0.52 -6.72 5.09
C GLY A 124 -0.90 -7.94 5.96
N SER A 125 0.04 -8.85 6.21
CA SER A 125 -0.10 -9.97 7.13
C SER A 125 1.23 -10.26 7.84
N SER A 126 1.21 -11.20 8.78
CA SER A 126 2.41 -11.64 9.49
C SER A 126 3.21 -12.72 8.75
N MET A 127 2.86 -13.08 7.51
CA MET A 127 3.61 -14.06 6.71
C MET A 127 4.81 -13.38 6.01
N PRO A 128 6.05 -13.61 6.45
CA PRO A 128 7.23 -12.99 5.86
C PRO A 128 7.60 -13.64 4.52
N GLY A 129 8.36 -12.93 3.70
CA GLY A 129 9.05 -13.53 2.54
C GLY A 129 10.26 -14.34 2.98
N TRP A 130 10.39 -15.55 2.45
CA TRP A 130 11.46 -16.48 2.84
C TRP A 130 12.69 -16.46 1.94
N GLU A 131 12.72 -15.60 0.90
CA GLU A 131 13.83 -15.54 -0.06
C GLU A 131 15.21 -15.26 0.52
N THR A 132 15.27 -14.52 1.61
CA THR A 132 16.53 -14.15 2.25
C THR A 132 17.02 -15.22 3.23
N ALA A 133 16.14 -16.12 3.66
CA ALA A 133 16.38 -17.10 4.71
C ALA A 133 16.45 -18.56 4.21
N LEU A 134 15.70 -18.89 3.16
CA LEU A 134 15.63 -20.23 2.57
C LEU A 134 16.15 -20.22 1.13
N SER A 135 16.82 -21.31 0.73
CA SER A 135 17.22 -21.47 -0.66
C SER A 135 16.01 -21.72 -1.56
N ALA A 136 16.13 -21.45 -2.86
CA ALA A 136 15.06 -21.76 -3.82
C ALA A 136 14.66 -23.24 -3.77
N ASN A 137 15.62 -24.16 -3.59
CA ASN A 137 15.34 -25.58 -3.45
C ASN A 137 14.54 -25.89 -2.18
N ASP A 138 14.93 -25.32 -1.03
CA ASP A 138 14.18 -25.54 0.23
C ASP A 138 12.75 -25.00 0.14
N ARG A 139 12.53 -23.89 -0.59
CA ARG A 139 11.19 -23.36 -0.86
C ARG A 139 10.36 -24.29 -1.76
N TRP A 140 10.96 -24.88 -2.79
CA TRP A 140 10.27 -25.90 -3.60
C TRP A 140 9.93 -27.17 -2.80
N GLU A 141 10.84 -27.61 -1.93
CA GLU A 141 10.63 -28.74 -1.03
C GLU A 141 9.48 -28.48 -0.04
N VAL A 142 9.38 -27.26 0.52
CA VAL A 142 8.27 -26.92 1.43
C VAL A 142 6.94 -26.81 0.68
N VAL A 143 6.93 -26.32 -0.57
CA VAL A 143 5.73 -26.32 -1.43
C VAL A 143 5.24 -27.75 -1.65
N ALA A 144 6.15 -28.68 -1.98
CA ALA A 144 5.82 -30.09 -2.12
C ALA A 144 5.20 -30.68 -0.84
N TYR A 145 5.73 -30.30 0.33
CA TYR A 145 5.18 -30.74 1.62
C TYR A 145 3.82 -30.11 1.94
N ILE A 146 3.60 -28.81 1.68
CA ILE A 146 2.32 -28.12 1.89
C ILE A 146 1.19 -28.82 1.12
N LYS A 147 1.45 -29.24 -0.12
CA LYS A 147 0.48 -29.97 -0.95
C LYS A 147 0.04 -31.30 -0.34
N THR A 148 0.80 -31.87 0.61
CA THR A 148 0.43 -33.13 1.27
C THR A 148 -0.71 -32.99 2.28
N PHE A 149 -1.02 -31.78 2.73
CA PHE A 149 -2.11 -31.53 3.69
C PHE A 149 -3.52 -31.65 3.09
N HIS A 150 -3.64 -31.66 1.76
CA HIS A 150 -4.92 -31.74 1.08
C HIS A 150 -4.86 -32.71 -0.11
N ASP A 151 -5.69 -33.76 -0.08
CA ASP A 151 -5.65 -34.83 -1.07
C ASP A 151 -6.05 -34.39 -2.48
N GLY A 152 -6.77 -33.27 -2.63
CA GLY A 152 -7.11 -32.69 -3.95
C GLY A 152 -5.90 -32.37 -4.83
N PHE A 153 -4.71 -32.15 -4.26
CA PHE A 153 -3.48 -31.99 -5.06
C PHE A 153 -3.00 -33.29 -5.71
N LYS A 154 -3.36 -34.46 -5.15
CA LYS A 154 -3.01 -35.79 -5.68
C LYS A 154 -4.12 -36.37 -6.56
N GLU A 155 -5.38 -36.10 -6.21
CA GLU A 155 -6.55 -36.70 -6.86
C GLU A 155 -6.87 -36.07 -8.23
N ARG A 156 -6.28 -34.92 -8.56
CA ARG A 156 -6.51 -34.24 -9.83
C ARG A 156 -5.96 -35.04 -11.02
N GLU A 157 -6.81 -35.25 -12.03
CA GLU A 157 -6.40 -35.91 -13.28
C GLU A 157 -5.77 -34.91 -14.29
N ALA A 158 -6.18 -33.64 -14.22
CA ALA A 158 -5.72 -32.57 -15.11
C ALA A 158 -5.09 -31.40 -14.32
N PRO A 159 -4.14 -30.64 -14.91
CA PRO A 159 -3.59 -29.42 -14.32
C PRO A 159 -4.69 -28.36 -14.09
N PRO A 160 -4.48 -27.41 -13.17
CA PRO A 160 -5.52 -26.43 -12.88
C PRO A 160 -5.73 -25.51 -14.06
N ARG A 161 -6.99 -25.08 -14.23
CA ARG A 161 -7.31 -24.11 -15.27
C ARG A 161 -6.80 -22.75 -14.85
N GLU A 162 -5.79 -22.27 -15.56
CA GLU A 162 -5.18 -20.96 -15.34
C GLU A 162 -6.04 -19.86 -15.98
N ILE A 163 -6.09 -18.71 -15.32
CA ILE A 163 -6.79 -17.53 -15.81
C ILE A 163 -6.06 -16.99 -17.04
N ASN A 164 -6.78 -16.86 -18.15
CA ASN A 164 -6.23 -16.30 -19.37
C ASN A 164 -6.06 -14.78 -19.24
N LEU A 165 -4.89 -14.24 -19.60
CA LEU A 165 -4.62 -12.80 -19.59
C LEU A 165 -4.70 -12.16 -20.99
N GLU A 166 -5.03 -12.94 -22.02
CA GLU A 166 -5.28 -12.43 -23.36
C GLU A 166 -6.43 -11.42 -23.36
N GLY A 167 -6.35 -10.45 -24.28
CA GLY A 167 -7.33 -9.37 -24.34
C GLY A 167 -7.13 -8.28 -23.28
N LYS A 168 -5.97 -8.24 -22.59
CA LYS A 168 -5.62 -7.15 -21.67
C LYS A 168 -5.91 -5.78 -22.26
N ILE A 169 -6.73 -5.01 -21.57
CA ILE A 169 -6.98 -3.61 -21.88
C ILE A 169 -5.87 -2.75 -21.23
N PRO A 170 -5.08 -2.01 -22.01
CA PRO A 170 -4.07 -1.12 -21.45
C PRO A 170 -4.68 -0.06 -20.55
N TYR A 171 -3.93 0.36 -19.53
CA TYR A 171 -4.32 1.47 -18.67
C TYR A 171 -4.52 2.76 -19.48
N SER A 172 -5.67 3.40 -19.32
CA SER A 172 -6.02 4.69 -19.92
C SER A 172 -7.06 5.41 -19.06
N GLU A 173 -7.14 6.74 -19.16
CA GLU A 173 -8.18 7.53 -18.46
C GLU A 173 -9.60 7.06 -18.82
N GLU A 174 -9.83 6.71 -20.09
CA GLU A 174 -11.09 6.15 -20.57
C GLU A 174 -11.42 4.82 -19.89
N SER A 175 -10.44 3.90 -19.81
CA SER A 175 -10.64 2.62 -19.11
C SER A 175 -10.90 2.80 -17.61
N VAL A 176 -10.27 3.80 -16.99
CA VAL A 176 -10.46 4.11 -15.57
C VAL A 176 -11.88 4.64 -15.33
N GLU A 177 -12.38 5.51 -16.20
CA GLU A 177 -13.74 6.05 -16.06
C GLU A 177 -14.81 4.96 -16.24
N ILE A 178 -14.63 4.07 -17.23
CA ILE A 178 -15.51 2.89 -17.41
C ILE A 178 -15.45 2.00 -16.16
N GLY A 179 -14.25 1.69 -15.67
CA GLY A 179 -14.06 0.87 -14.47
C GLY A 179 -14.70 1.47 -13.21
N LYS A 180 -14.65 2.80 -13.06
CA LYS A 180 -15.30 3.51 -11.96
C LYS A 180 -16.83 3.38 -11.99
N GLY A 181 -17.43 3.44 -13.19
CA GLY A 181 -18.85 3.18 -13.37
C GLY A 181 -19.21 1.75 -12.94
N LEU A 182 -18.47 0.77 -13.45
CA LEU A 182 -18.64 -0.64 -13.12
C LEU A 182 -18.48 -0.93 -11.62
N TYR A 183 -17.54 -0.28 -10.94
CA TYR A 183 -17.34 -0.43 -9.50
C TYR A 183 -18.58 -0.09 -8.68
N THR A 184 -19.36 0.89 -9.14
CA THR A 184 -20.63 1.27 -8.50
C THR A 184 -21.75 0.33 -8.95
N GLU A 185 -21.87 0.05 -10.25
CA GLU A 185 -22.91 -0.81 -10.84
C GLU A 185 -22.87 -2.23 -10.26
N LEU A 186 -21.67 -2.79 -10.07
CA LEU A 186 -21.46 -4.13 -9.52
C LEU A 186 -21.51 -4.16 -7.98
N GLY A 187 -21.83 -3.05 -7.32
CA GLY A 187 -21.99 -2.98 -5.87
C GLY A 187 -20.68 -3.11 -5.07
N CYS A 188 -19.52 -2.89 -5.69
CA CYS A 188 -18.22 -2.99 -4.99
C CYS A 188 -18.12 -1.98 -3.83
N VAL A 189 -18.82 -0.85 -3.96
CA VAL A 189 -18.94 0.22 -2.93
C VAL A 189 -19.46 -0.30 -1.59
N GLU A 190 -20.30 -1.34 -1.57
CA GLU A 190 -20.92 -1.83 -0.33
C GLU A 190 -19.92 -2.47 0.62
N CYS A 191 -18.86 -3.07 0.08
CA CYS A 191 -17.76 -3.64 0.86
C CYS A 191 -16.55 -2.70 0.89
N HIS A 192 -16.12 -2.19 -0.27
CA HIS A 192 -14.86 -1.46 -0.36
C HIS A 192 -14.99 0.06 -0.13
N GLY A 193 -16.21 0.60 -0.07
CA GLY A 193 -16.47 2.04 0.05
C GLY A 193 -16.32 2.79 -1.27
N ASN A 194 -16.77 4.04 -1.31
CA ASN A 194 -16.85 4.86 -2.53
C ASN A 194 -15.49 5.10 -3.21
N ILE A 195 -14.42 5.10 -2.43
CA ILE A 195 -13.05 5.36 -2.88
C ILE A 195 -12.09 4.23 -2.49
N GLY A 196 -12.64 3.08 -2.14
CA GLY A 196 -11.86 1.86 -1.93
C GLY A 196 -11.07 1.78 -0.62
N ARG A 197 -11.45 2.47 0.46
CA ARG A 197 -10.71 2.35 1.74
C ARG A 197 -11.12 1.15 2.60
N GLY A 198 -12.10 0.37 2.16
CA GLY A 198 -12.62 -0.78 2.90
C GLY A 198 -13.62 -0.39 3.99
N ASP A 199 -14.25 0.78 3.83
CA ASP A 199 -15.20 1.44 4.74
C ASP A 199 -16.66 1.33 4.25
N GLY A 200 -16.94 0.36 3.36
CA GLY A 200 -18.30 0.11 2.87
C GLY A 200 -19.25 -0.31 4.00
N THR A 201 -20.55 -0.06 3.83
CA THR A 201 -21.58 -0.30 4.86
C THR A 201 -21.62 -1.76 5.33
N SER A 202 -21.29 -2.70 4.44
CA SER A 202 -21.27 -4.14 4.72
C SER A 202 -19.95 -4.61 5.30
N ALA A 203 -18.86 -3.84 5.16
CA ALA A 203 -17.51 -4.25 5.55
C ALA A 203 -17.39 -4.76 6.99
N PRO A 204 -18.00 -4.13 8.02
CA PRO A 204 -17.86 -4.59 9.40
C PRO A 204 -18.49 -5.96 9.69
N THR A 205 -19.45 -6.39 8.88
CA THR A 205 -20.21 -7.63 9.11
C THR A 205 -19.69 -8.83 8.29
N LEU A 206 -18.69 -8.60 7.44
CA LEU A 206 -18.12 -9.64 6.59
C LEU A 206 -17.35 -10.69 7.40
N THR A 207 -17.66 -11.95 7.13
CA THR A 207 -16.98 -13.11 7.72
C THR A 207 -16.44 -14.02 6.63
N ASP A 208 -15.31 -14.65 6.90
CA ASP A 208 -14.73 -15.64 6.01
C ASP A 208 -15.35 -17.03 6.26
N ALA A 209 -14.99 -18.03 5.44
CA ALA A 209 -15.50 -19.39 5.53
C ALA A 209 -15.12 -20.13 6.84
N TRP A 210 -14.32 -19.50 7.71
CA TRP A 210 -13.94 -19.97 9.03
C TRP A 210 -14.67 -19.19 10.14
N ASN A 211 -15.63 -18.32 9.79
CA ASN A 211 -16.35 -17.41 10.68
C ASN A 211 -15.46 -16.38 11.38
N PHE A 212 -14.27 -16.12 10.85
CA PHE A 212 -13.48 -14.98 11.31
C PHE A 212 -13.95 -13.73 10.58
N GLN A 213 -14.05 -12.62 11.30
CA GLN A 213 -14.29 -11.32 10.69
C GLN A 213 -13.16 -11.04 9.68
N THR A 214 -13.52 -10.64 8.47
CA THR A 214 -12.58 -10.34 7.41
C THR A 214 -12.86 -8.98 6.82
N TRP A 215 -11.83 -8.15 6.77
CA TRP A 215 -11.96 -6.81 6.21
C TRP A 215 -11.58 -6.79 4.73
N PRO A 216 -12.31 -6.02 3.90
CA PRO A 216 -11.87 -5.67 2.56
C PRO A 216 -10.52 -4.95 2.62
N ALA A 217 -9.67 -5.18 1.62
CA ALA A 217 -8.40 -4.46 1.53
C ALA A 217 -8.64 -2.97 1.28
N ASN A 218 -7.81 -2.11 1.89
CA ASN A 218 -7.73 -0.70 1.50
C ASN A 218 -7.06 -0.62 0.12
N LEU A 219 -7.88 -0.41 -0.90
CA LEU A 219 -7.48 -0.39 -2.30
C LEU A 219 -6.57 0.79 -2.65
N THR A 220 -6.55 1.85 -1.82
CA THR A 220 -5.61 2.97 -1.98
C THR A 220 -4.17 2.61 -1.57
N GLN A 221 -3.98 1.46 -0.91
CA GLN A 221 -2.70 0.99 -0.40
C GLN A 221 -2.24 -0.29 -1.12
N GLY A 222 -1.95 -0.18 -2.42
CA GLY A 222 -1.54 -1.32 -3.27
C GLY A 222 -0.40 -2.17 -2.71
N TRP A 223 0.54 -1.57 -1.95
CA TRP A 223 1.64 -2.30 -1.31
C TRP A 223 1.21 -3.32 -0.24
N ASN A 224 -0.06 -3.30 0.19
CA ASN A 224 -0.65 -4.27 1.11
C ASN A 224 -1.46 -5.38 0.38
N TYR A 225 -1.46 -5.40 -0.96
CA TYR A 225 -2.16 -6.43 -1.71
C TYR A 225 -1.41 -7.76 -1.64
N ARG A 226 -2.07 -8.76 -1.06
CA ARG A 226 -1.48 -10.10 -0.81
C ARG A 226 -1.15 -10.88 -2.08
N GLY A 227 -1.80 -10.54 -3.20
CA GLY A 227 -1.65 -11.24 -4.47
C GLY A 227 -0.99 -10.44 -5.58
N GLY A 228 -0.31 -9.35 -5.23
CA GLY A 228 0.28 -8.40 -6.18
C GLY A 228 -0.63 -7.20 -6.48
N PHE A 229 -0.03 -6.11 -6.94
CA PHE A 229 -0.69 -4.82 -7.20
C PHE A 229 -0.57 -4.36 -8.66
N ASP A 230 -0.06 -5.21 -9.55
CA ASP A 230 -0.12 -4.97 -10.99
C ASP A 230 -1.55 -5.20 -11.51
N THR A 231 -1.89 -4.61 -12.65
CA THR A 231 -3.24 -4.71 -13.21
C THR A 231 -3.64 -6.18 -13.46
N GLU A 232 -2.70 -7.01 -13.92
CA GLU A 232 -2.87 -8.45 -14.12
C GLU A 232 -3.21 -9.18 -12.81
N ASP A 233 -2.57 -8.79 -11.72
CA ASP A 233 -2.80 -9.42 -10.42
C ASP A 233 -4.16 -9.03 -9.84
N ILE A 234 -4.54 -7.77 -9.98
CA ILE A 234 -5.87 -7.28 -9.61
C ILE A 234 -6.94 -8.01 -10.44
N PHE A 235 -6.72 -8.11 -11.76
CA PHE A 235 -7.61 -8.81 -12.68
C PHE A 235 -7.85 -10.28 -12.27
N LYS A 236 -6.79 -11.01 -11.91
CA LYS A 236 -6.92 -12.40 -11.42
C LYS A 236 -7.80 -12.51 -10.17
N ARG A 237 -7.90 -11.47 -9.33
CA ARG A 237 -8.78 -11.48 -8.14
C ARG A 237 -10.24 -11.36 -8.50
N PHE A 238 -10.58 -10.64 -9.57
CA PHE A 238 -11.94 -10.60 -10.09
C PHE A 238 -12.34 -11.93 -10.72
N ILE A 239 -11.49 -12.48 -11.58
CA ILE A 239 -11.83 -13.73 -12.28
C ILE A 239 -11.80 -14.95 -11.35
N GLY A 240 -10.76 -15.08 -10.53
CA GLY A 240 -10.61 -16.24 -9.64
C GLY A 240 -11.36 -16.14 -8.32
N GLY A 241 -11.80 -14.93 -7.95
CA GLY A 241 -12.31 -14.62 -6.62
C GLY A 241 -11.25 -14.79 -5.53
N ILE A 242 -11.63 -14.53 -4.28
CA ILE A 242 -10.77 -14.79 -3.11
C ILE A 242 -11.39 -15.92 -2.30
N ALA A 243 -10.86 -17.14 -2.50
CA ALA A 243 -11.47 -18.35 -1.96
C ALA A 243 -11.65 -18.29 -0.44
N GLY A 244 -12.88 -18.57 0.00
CA GLY A 244 -13.25 -18.56 1.42
C GLY A 244 -13.39 -17.16 2.02
N SER A 245 -13.35 -16.07 1.25
CA SER A 245 -13.84 -14.76 1.70
C SER A 245 -15.12 -14.36 0.96
N PRO A 246 -15.81 -13.30 1.41
CA PRO A 246 -16.99 -12.77 0.72
C PRO A 246 -16.72 -12.11 -0.64
N MET A 247 -15.47 -12.07 -1.12
CA MET A 247 -15.15 -11.50 -2.43
C MET A 247 -15.31 -12.59 -3.50
N PRO A 248 -16.42 -12.56 -4.29
CA PRO A 248 -16.73 -13.63 -5.21
C PRO A 248 -15.77 -13.60 -6.42
N ALA A 249 -15.75 -14.72 -7.14
CA ALA A 249 -15.28 -14.71 -8.52
C ALA A 249 -16.31 -14.00 -9.41
N PHE A 250 -15.92 -13.52 -10.58
CA PHE A 250 -16.82 -12.94 -11.56
C PHE A 250 -17.16 -14.02 -12.59
N GLU A 251 -18.16 -14.84 -12.30
CA GLU A 251 -18.61 -15.93 -13.17
C GLU A 251 -20.03 -16.36 -12.82
N GLY A 252 -20.86 -16.66 -13.83
CA GLY A 252 -22.21 -17.17 -13.59
C GLY A 252 -23.07 -16.17 -12.81
N ASP A 253 -23.78 -16.66 -11.80
CA ASP A 253 -24.74 -15.90 -10.98
C ASP A 253 -24.10 -14.78 -10.16
N SER A 254 -22.79 -14.87 -9.90
CA SER A 254 -22.02 -13.87 -9.16
C SER A 254 -21.67 -12.62 -9.97
N PHE A 255 -21.92 -12.61 -11.29
CA PHE A 255 -21.66 -11.47 -12.15
C PHE A 255 -22.96 -10.92 -12.76
N LEU A 256 -23.18 -9.61 -12.60
CA LEU A 256 -24.38 -8.94 -13.10
C LEU A 256 -24.52 -9.11 -14.62
N ASN A 257 -25.71 -9.52 -15.07
CA ASN A 257 -26.08 -9.72 -16.48
C ASN A 257 -25.17 -10.71 -17.24
N PHE A 258 -24.63 -11.72 -16.54
CA PHE A 258 -23.84 -12.78 -17.16
C PHE A 258 -24.59 -13.45 -18.31
N GLY A 259 -23.93 -13.60 -19.47
CA GLY A 259 -24.52 -14.15 -20.70
C GLY A 259 -25.08 -13.11 -21.68
N LEU A 260 -25.22 -11.85 -21.25
CA LEU A 260 -25.62 -10.74 -22.13
C LEU A 260 -24.42 -9.98 -22.70
N THR A 261 -24.59 -9.44 -23.90
CA THR A 261 -23.68 -8.42 -24.46
C THR A 261 -23.88 -7.08 -23.75
N ALA A 262 -22.94 -6.14 -23.90
CA ALA A 262 -23.08 -4.80 -23.33
C ALA A 262 -24.39 -4.11 -23.75
N GLY A 263 -24.75 -4.15 -25.04
CA GLY A 263 -25.99 -3.53 -25.53
C GLY A 263 -27.26 -4.23 -25.04
N GLU A 264 -27.23 -5.56 -24.84
CA GLU A 264 -28.35 -6.30 -24.25
C GLU A 264 -28.48 -6.00 -22.75
N SER A 265 -27.37 -5.86 -22.03
CA SER A 265 -27.35 -5.44 -20.63
C SER A 265 -27.93 -4.03 -20.47
N ASP A 266 -27.50 -3.08 -21.30
CA ASP A 266 -28.04 -1.71 -21.28
C ASP A 266 -29.55 -1.70 -21.59
N ARG A 267 -29.98 -2.55 -22.53
CA ARG A 267 -31.38 -2.70 -22.89
C ARG A 267 -32.19 -3.30 -21.74
N LEU A 268 -31.69 -4.33 -21.07
CA LEU A 268 -32.35 -4.92 -19.90
C LEU A 268 -32.51 -3.89 -18.79
N ILE A 269 -31.46 -3.12 -18.48
CA ILE A 269 -31.50 -2.03 -17.50
C ILE A 269 -32.53 -0.95 -17.91
N GLU A 270 -32.60 -0.59 -19.19
CA GLU A 270 -33.62 0.36 -19.68
C GLU A 270 -35.03 -0.18 -19.45
N LEU A 271 -35.27 -1.46 -19.72
CA LEU A 271 -36.56 -2.12 -19.55
C LEU A 271 -36.96 -2.21 -18.07
N GLU A 272 -36.05 -2.62 -17.20
CA GLU A 272 -36.29 -2.74 -15.74
C GLU A 272 -36.60 -1.39 -15.07
N ASN A 273 -36.09 -0.29 -15.62
CA ASN A 273 -36.33 1.05 -15.09
C ASN A 273 -37.66 1.67 -15.57
N LYS A 274 -38.47 0.97 -16.38
CA LYS A 274 -39.78 1.47 -16.80
C LYS A 274 -40.86 1.20 -15.77
N ASP A 275 -41.68 2.21 -15.48
CA ASP A 275 -42.85 2.07 -14.61
C ASP A 275 -43.92 1.13 -15.21
N GLU A 276 -44.07 1.14 -16.54
CA GLU A 276 -44.99 0.27 -17.29
C GLU A 276 -44.30 -0.20 -18.58
N MET A 277 -44.33 -1.51 -18.82
CA MET A 277 -43.82 -2.14 -20.04
C MET A 277 -44.98 -2.53 -20.95
N THR A 278 -44.77 -2.45 -22.26
CA THR A 278 -45.70 -3.04 -23.24
C THR A 278 -45.54 -4.57 -23.29
N GLU A 279 -46.56 -5.30 -23.76
CA GLU A 279 -46.48 -6.77 -23.90
C GLU A 279 -45.24 -7.22 -24.71
N ALA A 280 -44.84 -6.45 -25.73
CA ALA A 280 -43.65 -6.75 -26.53
C ALA A 280 -42.35 -6.52 -25.76
N GLU A 281 -42.31 -5.54 -24.86
CA GLU A 281 -41.16 -5.26 -24.00
C GLU A 281 -41.06 -6.27 -22.86
N GLU A 282 -42.18 -6.76 -22.34
CA GLU A 282 -42.21 -7.88 -21.39
C GLU A 282 -41.68 -9.17 -22.03
N GLU A 283 -42.06 -9.44 -23.28
CA GLU A 283 -41.52 -10.58 -24.06
C GLU A 283 -40.01 -10.42 -24.32
N GLU A 284 -39.56 -9.22 -24.69
CA GLU A 284 -38.13 -8.91 -24.89
C GLU A 284 -37.32 -9.12 -23.61
N SER A 285 -37.79 -8.60 -22.47
CA SER A 285 -37.15 -8.80 -21.16
C SER A 285 -37.11 -10.29 -20.78
N GLY A 286 -38.21 -11.02 -21.01
CA GLY A 286 -38.27 -12.46 -20.78
C GLY A 286 -37.21 -13.24 -21.57
N GLN A 287 -36.98 -12.88 -22.84
CA GLN A 287 -35.95 -13.50 -23.68
C GLN A 287 -34.53 -13.20 -23.18
N LEU A 288 -34.28 -12.00 -22.64
CA LEU A 288 -32.99 -11.65 -22.07
C LEU A 288 -32.71 -12.44 -20.78
N TYR A 289 -33.70 -12.59 -19.90
CA TYR A 289 -33.55 -13.44 -18.71
C TYR A 289 -33.35 -14.92 -19.06
N GLU A 290 -34.09 -15.47 -20.03
CA GLU A 290 -33.89 -16.86 -20.48
C GLU A 290 -32.46 -17.08 -20.97
N LYS A 291 -31.91 -16.13 -21.73
CA LYS A 291 -30.52 -16.17 -22.19
C LYS A 291 -29.51 -16.12 -21.03
N MET A 292 -29.77 -15.31 -19.99
CA MET A 292 -28.94 -15.28 -18.78
C MET A 292 -28.98 -16.62 -18.05
N ASP A 293 -30.17 -17.17 -17.84
CA ASP A 293 -30.37 -18.45 -17.16
C ASP A 293 -29.65 -19.59 -17.90
N GLU A 294 -29.73 -19.62 -19.23
CA GLU A 294 -28.97 -20.58 -20.05
C GLU A 294 -27.46 -20.46 -19.83
N ALA A 295 -26.92 -19.24 -19.87
CA ALA A 295 -25.49 -19.00 -19.68
C ALA A 295 -25.01 -19.37 -18.26
N VAL A 296 -25.81 -19.05 -17.24
CA VAL A 296 -25.53 -19.42 -15.84
C VAL A 296 -25.55 -20.94 -15.68
N ASN A 297 -26.54 -21.64 -16.24
CA ASN A 297 -26.60 -23.11 -16.19
C ASN A 297 -25.38 -23.77 -16.85
N VAL A 298 -24.90 -23.21 -17.96
CA VAL A 298 -23.65 -23.66 -18.59
C VAL A 298 -22.45 -23.44 -17.68
N ALA A 299 -22.32 -22.27 -17.05
CA ALA A 299 -21.24 -21.99 -16.11
C ALA A 299 -21.25 -22.95 -14.90
N LEU A 300 -22.43 -23.23 -14.33
CA LEU A 300 -22.60 -24.19 -13.24
C LEU A 300 -22.20 -25.61 -13.66
N THR A 301 -22.66 -26.07 -14.84
CA THR A 301 -22.31 -27.39 -15.38
C THR A 301 -20.79 -27.56 -15.51
N ARG A 302 -20.11 -26.50 -15.96
CA ARG A 302 -18.65 -26.45 -16.04
C ARG A 302 -17.97 -26.48 -14.68
N ALA A 303 -18.50 -25.73 -13.71
CA ALA A 303 -17.97 -25.68 -12.34
C ALA A 303 -18.07 -27.04 -11.62
N GLU A 304 -19.08 -27.86 -11.95
CA GLU A 304 -19.22 -29.25 -11.47
C GLU A 304 -18.20 -30.22 -12.10
N GLY A 305 -17.39 -29.77 -13.06
CA GLY A 305 -16.41 -30.59 -13.75
C GLY A 305 -16.99 -31.42 -14.91
N THR A 306 -18.21 -31.13 -15.33
CA THR A 306 -18.83 -31.79 -16.49
C THR A 306 -18.28 -31.19 -17.79
N GLU A 307 -17.91 -32.05 -18.75
CA GLU A 307 -17.49 -31.58 -20.07
C GLU A 307 -18.65 -30.91 -20.82
N LEU A 308 -18.43 -29.67 -21.24
CA LEU A 308 -19.37 -28.92 -22.05
C LEU A 308 -19.38 -29.42 -23.50
N THR A 309 -20.55 -29.39 -24.14
CA THR A 309 -20.65 -29.51 -25.60
C THR A 309 -20.00 -28.31 -26.28
N ALA A 310 -19.66 -28.43 -27.57
CA ALA A 310 -19.04 -27.32 -28.31
C ALA A 310 -19.91 -26.04 -28.35
N ALA A 311 -21.24 -26.18 -28.33
CA ALA A 311 -22.16 -25.05 -28.32
C ALA A 311 -22.21 -24.37 -26.94
N GLU A 312 -22.26 -25.15 -25.87
CA GLU A 312 -22.20 -24.65 -24.49
C GLU A 312 -20.85 -23.98 -24.21
N GLN A 313 -19.74 -24.59 -24.67
CA GLN A 313 -18.42 -23.98 -24.55
C GLN A 313 -18.37 -22.63 -25.27
N GLN A 314 -18.91 -22.53 -26.49
CA GLN A 314 -18.96 -21.27 -27.22
C GLN A 314 -19.83 -20.22 -26.50
N MET A 315 -20.95 -20.63 -25.91
CA MET A 315 -21.80 -19.74 -25.12
C MET A 315 -21.04 -19.20 -23.91
N TYR A 316 -20.38 -20.08 -23.16
CA TYR A 316 -19.54 -19.72 -22.02
C TYR A 316 -18.41 -18.77 -22.41
N ASP A 317 -17.66 -19.07 -23.47
CA ASP A 317 -16.54 -18.25 -23.93
C ASP A 317 -17.01 -16.84 -24.31
N ASN A 318 -18.17 -16.71 -24.96
CA ASN A 318 -18.75 -15.42 -25.29
C ASN A 318 -19.18 -14.62 -24.05
N ALA A 319 -19.77 -15.29 -23.05
CA ALA A 319 -20.14 -14.67 -21.78
C ALA A 319 -18.90 -14.19 -21.02
N MET A 320 -17.90 -15.06 -20.86
CA MET A 320 -16.65 -14.74 -20.18
C MET A 320 -15.86 -13.65 -20.87
N LYS A 321 -15.95 -13.52 -22.21
CA LYS A 321 -15.31 -12.41 -22.93
C LYS A 321 -15.80 -11.05 -22.44
N VAL A 322 -17.11 -10.90 -22.21
CA VAL A 322 -17.70 -9.65 -21.68
C VAL A 322 -17.24 -9.41 -20.24
N VAL A 323 -17.22 -10.47 -19.43
CA VAL A 323 -16.69 -10.42 -18.06
C VAL A 323 -15.24 -9.96 -18.02
N TYR A 324 -14.38 -10.51 -18.89
CA TYR A 324 -12.97 -10.18 -18.97
C TYR A 324 -12.76 -8.72 -19.36
N GLU A 325 -13.48 -8.24 -20.38
CA GLU A 325 -13.43 -6.85 -20.82
C GLU A 325 -13.79 -5.89 -19.67
N LYS A 326 -14.93 -6.12 -18.99
CA LYS A 326 -15.36 -5.35 -17.82
C LYS A 326 -14.35 -5.44 -16.66
N SER A 327 -13.79 -6.62 -16.40
CA SER A 327 -12.84 -6.86 -15.31
C SER A 327 -11.50 -6.14 -15.54
N TRP A 328 -11.04 -6.00 -16.80
CA TRP A 328 -9.86 -5.20 -17.11
C TRP A 328 -10.08 -3.71 -16.84
N HIS A 329 -11.25 -3.17 -17.20
CA HIS A 329 -11.62 -1.80 -16.87
C HIS A 329 -11.65 -1.59 -15.35
N LEU A 330 -12.29 -2.49 -14.62
CA LEU A 330 -12.33 -2.45 -13.16
C LEU A 330 -10.94 -2.55 -12.53
N ALA A 331 -10.06 -3.41 -13.06
CA ALA A 331 -8.68 -3.54 -12.59
C ALA A 331 -7.88 -2.26 -12.81
N ASN A 332 -8.06 -1.59 -13.95
CA ASN A 332 -7.46 -0.28 -14.21
C ASN A 332 -7.98 0.79 -13.25
N TYR A 333 -9.27 0.78 -12.92
CA TYR A 333 -9.83 1.69 -11.91
C TYR A 333 -9.27 1.42 -10.52
N VAL A 334 -9.24 0.17 -10.05
CA VAL A 334 -8.62 -0.17 -8.75
C VAL A 334 -7.14 0.21 -8.74
N LYS A 335 -6.43 0.03 -9.86
CA LYS A 335 -5.05 0.48 -10.04
C LYS A 335 -4.90 2.01 -9.97
N SER A 336 -5.90 2.79 -10.35
CA SER A 336 -5.84 4.25 -10.29
C SER A 336 -6.13 4.83 -8.90
N LEU A 337 -6.69 4.03 -7.97
CA LEU A 337 -6.94 4.45 -6.58
C LEU A 337 -5.68 4.58 -5.73
N MET A 338 -4.60 3.89 -6.12
CA MET A 338 -3.32 3.90 -5.39
C MET A 338 -2.35 4.94 -5.96
N PRO A 339 -1.45 5.51 -5.13
CA PRO A 339 -0.37 6.34 -5.64
C PRO A 339 0.61 5.52 -6.49
N GLU A 340 1.30 6.18 -7.44
CA GLU A 340 2.27 5.52 -8.33
C GLU A 340 3.40 4.83 -7.57
N GLU A 341 3.84 5.42 -6.46
CA GLU A 341 4.87 4.87 -5.58
C GLU A 341 4.35 4.73 -4.15
N ARG A 342 4.80 3.68 -3.46
CA ARG A 342 4.57 3.53 -2.03
C ARG A 342 5.19 4.73 -1.30
N PRO A 343 4.47 5.39 -0.37
CA PRO A 343 5.04 6.44 0.45
C PRO A 343 6.31 5.97 1.16
N ALA A 344 7.42 6.69 0.94
CA ALA A 344 8.67 6.38 1.61
C ALA A 344 8.51 6.64 3.11
N PRO A 345 8.81 5.67 3.99
CA PRO A 345 8.72 5.88 5.42
C PRO A 345 9.61 7.02 5.87
N ALA A 346 9.16 7.76 6.86
CA ALA A 346 9.97 8.77 7.53
C ALA A 346 11.14 8.16 8.35
N ILE A 347 11.48 6.87 8.16
CA ILE A 347 12.53 6.16 8.88
C ILE A 347 13.89 6.54 8.26
N GLY A 348 14.74 7.22 9.04
CA GLY A 348 16.07 7.67 8.60
C GLY A 348 16.18 9.18 8.43
N ASN A 349 16.59 9.66 7.25
CA ASN A 349 16.83 11.09 6.94
C ASN A 349 15.56 11.96 6.84
N ASN A 350 14.39 11.39 7.13
CA ASN A 350 13.11 12.00 6.84
C ASN A 350 12.57 12.71 8.09
N VAL A 351 12.47 14.03 7.95
CA VAL A 351 12.12 14.99 8.99
C VAL A 351 10.75 15.56 8.58
N LEU A 352 9.80 15.65 9.52
CA LEU A 352 8.61 16.46 9.30
C LEU A 352 9.05 17.92 9.16
N ARG A 353 8.99 18.45 7.94
CA ARG A 353 9.38 19.83 7.64
C ARG A 353 8.15 20.70 7.61
N SER A 354 8.08 21.66 8.52
CA SER A 354 7.08 22.71 8.43
C SER A 354 7.53 23.76 7.44
N GLN A 355 6.73 23.99 6.41
CA GLN A 355 7.04 24.95 5.34
C GLN A 355 6.66 26.37 5.79
N TYR A 356 7.53 27.34 5.51
CA TYR A 356 7.26 28.74 5.84
C TYR A 356 6.27 29.35 4.86
N VAL A 357 5.21 30.00 5.37
CA VAL A 357 4.29 30.81 4.58
C VAL A 357 4.20 32.23 5.11
N GLN A 358 4.00 33.18 4.21
CA GLN A 358 3.79 34.57 4.57
C GLN A 358 2.29 34.85 4.76
N GLY A 359 1.89 35.23 5.98
CA GLY A 359 0.51 35.57 6.29
C GLY A 359 -0.22 34.51 7.11
N GLU A 360 -1.52 34.37 6.89
CA GLU A 360 -2.36 33.42 7.61
C GLU A 360 -2.03 31.96 7.24
N LEU A 361 -2.13 31.07 8.23
CA LEU A 361 -1.92 29.65 8.03
C LEU A 361 -3.18 29.00 7.45
N PRO A 362 -3.02 27.97 6.60
CA PRO A 362 -4.15 27.27 6.03
C PRO A 362 -5.01 26.59 7.11
N THR A 363 -6.31 26.68 6.93
CA THR A 363 -7.36 25.94 7.62
C THR A 363 -7.54 24.55 7.02
N ILE A 364 -8.25 23.64 7.69
CA ILE A 364 -8.38 22.22 7.27
C ILE A 364 -8.90 22.03 5.82
N ASP A 365 -9.74 22.94 5.35
CA ASP A 365 -10.45 22.83 4.06
C ASP A 365 -9.68 23.47 2.89
N ASP A 366 -8.50 24.05 3.16
CA ASP A 366 -7.71 24.75 2.14
C ASP A 366 -6.98 23.80 1.18
N ALA A 367 -7.11 24.07 -0.13
CA ALA A 367 -6.55 23.25 -1.21
C ALA A 367 -5.02 23.10 -1.20
N VAL A 368 -4.31 23.94 -0.43
CA VAL A 368 -2.84 23.82 -0.27
C VAL A 368 -2.45 22.50 0.38
N TRP A 369 -3.32 21.92 1.22
CA TRP A 369 -3.07 20.60 1.79
C TRP A 369 -3.03 19.53 0.71
N GLU A 370 -3.87 19.57 -0.30
CA GLU A 370 -3.92 18.54 -1.35
C GLU A 370 -2.68 18.54 -2.26
N THR A 371 -2.05 19.70 -2.44
CA THR A 371 -0.85 19.86 -3.30
C THR A 371 0.48 19.75 -2.55
N SER A 372 0.45 19.71 -1.21
CA SER A 372 1.67 19.60 -0.39
C SER A 372 2.03 18.15 -0.09
N GLU A 373 3.33 17.86 -0.09
CA GLU A 373 3.87 16.54 0.24
C GLU A 373 3.60 16.19 1.71
N ALA A 374 3.06 14.99 1.94
CA ALA A 374 2.89 14.43 3.27
C ALA A 374 4.18 13.72 3.74
N SER A 375 4.49 13.85 5.02
CA SER A 375 5.44 12.95 5.69
C SER A 375 4.69 11.71 6.20
N TYR A 376 5.09 10.52 5.75
CA TYR A 376 4.47 9.24 6.10
C TYR A 376 5.16 8.59 7.30
N PHE A 377 4.43 8.36 8.40
CA PHE A 377 4.93 7.77 9.64
C PHE A 377 4.28 6.42 9.90
N PRO A 378 4.98 5.29 9.65
CA PRO A 378 4.43 3.98 9.95
C PRO A 378 4.28 3.79 11.45
N LEU A 379 3.13 3.23 11.84
CA LEU A 379 2.73 2.85 13.17
C LEU A 379 2.87 1.34 13.35
N VAL A 380 3.11 0.91 14.58
CA VAL A 380 3.11 -0.51 14.97
C VAL A 380 2.31 -0.69 16.24
N GLY A 381 1.73 -1.86 16.45
CA GLY A 381 1.05 -2.20 17.69
C GLY A 381 2.00 -2.15 18.90
N GLN A 382 1.54 -1.55 19.99
CA GLN A 382 2.25 -1.57 21.27
C GLN A 382 2.10 -2.94 21.94
N ILE A 383 3.18 -3.73 21.95
CA ILE A 383 3.19 -5.08 22.53
C ILE A 383 4.01 -5.19 23.84
N ILE A 384 4.53 -4.07 24.35
CA ILE A 384 5.43 -4.05 25.51
C ILE A 384 4.65 -4.06 26.83
N VAL A 385 3.56 -3.29 26.91
CA VAL A 385 2.75 -3.09 28.13
C VAL A 385 1.34 -3.61 27.87
N GLU A 386 0.72 -4.23 28.88
CA GLU A 386 -0.66 -4.71 28.81
C GLU A 386 -1.68 -3.60 29.13
N PRO A 387 -2.86 -3.57 28.47
CA PRO A 387 -3.25 -4.43 27.34
C PRO A 387 -2.43 -4.15 26.06
N ARG A 388 -2.12 -5.22 25.30
CA ARG A 388 -1.25 -5.19 24.11
C ARG A 388 -2.07 -5.09 22.82
N GLN A 389 -1.56 -4.35 21.84
CA GLN A 389 -2.12 -4.33 20.49
C GLN A 389 -1.26 -5.19 19.55
N PHE A 390 -1.76 -6.38 19.20
CA PHE A 390 -1.10 -7.31 18.26
C PHE A 390 -1.55 -7.14 16.81
N ASN A 391 -2.76 -6.61 16.60
CA ASN A 391 -3.45 -6.53 15.32
C ASN A 391 -3.87 -5.07 15.02
N PRO A 392 -2.89 -4.19 14.78
CA PRO A 392 -3.18 -2.79 14.48
C PRO A 392 -3.94 -2.66 13.16
N THR A 393 -5.03 -1.93 13.17
CA THR A 393 -5.81 -1.53 11.99
C THR A 393 -5.31 -0.21 11.39
N ILE A 394 -4.82 0.70 12.24
CA ILE A 394 -4.12 1.92 11.85
C ILE A 394 -2.64 1.61 11.64
N ASP A 395 -2.17 1.70 10.41
CA ASP A 395 -0.80 1.32 10.04
C ASP A 395 0.14 2.51 9.83
N ALA A 396 -0.40 3.73 9.66
CA ALA A 396 0.40 4.94 9.51
C ALA A 396 -0.38 6.23 9.77
N ILE A 397 0.38 7.30 10.02
CA ILE A 397 -0.13 8.68 10.00
C ILE A 397 0.67 9.46 8.95
N ASN A 398 -0.05 10.19 8.11
CA ASN A 398 0.48 11.18 7.20
C ASN A 398 0.38 12.57 7.84
N VAL A 399 1.46 13.34 7.81
CA VAL A 399 1.49 14.68 8.41
C VAL A 399 1.98 15.73 7.42
N LYS A 400 1.24 16.83 7.33
CA LYS A 400 1.61 18.05 6.61
C LYS A 400 1.71 19.19 7.61
N SER A 401 2.59 20.17 7.37
CA SER A 401 2.73 21.30 8.27
C SER A 401 3.18 22.58 7.59
N PHE A 402 2.58 23.69 8.00
CA PHE A 402 2.96 25.04 7.62
C PHE A 402 3.17 25.90 8.86
N TYR A 403 4.06 26.88 8.79
CA TYR A 403 4.28 27.84 9.87
C TYR A 403 4.54 29.24 9.32
N ASN A 404 4.32 30.25 10.16
CA ASN A 404 4.61 31.64 9.86
C ASN A 404 5.48 32.24 10.99
N ASP A 405 5.52 33.56 11.12
CA ASP A 405 6.34 34.22 12.13
C ASP A 405 5.90 33.96 13.59
N THR A 406 4.64 33.56 13.81
CA THR A 406 4.02 33.50 15.15
C THR A 406 3.36 32.17 15.50
N GLU A 407 2.95 31.39 14.50
CA GLU A 407 2.14 30.18 14.66
C GLU A 407 2.64 29.03 13.77
N VAL A 408 2.19 27.82 14.09
CA VAL A 408 2.34 26.62 13.27
C VAL A 408 1.01 25.88 13.19
N ALA A 409 0.74 25.29 12.02
CA ALA A 409 -0.40 24.43 11.75
C ALA A 409 0.08 23.05 11.29
N PHE A 410 -0.63 22.02 11.71
CA PHE A 410 -0.43 20.64 11.33
C PHE A 410 -1.73 20.08 10.78
N LEU A 411 -1.62 19.23 9.77
CA LEU A 411 -2.71 18.37 9.31
C LEU A 411 -2.23 16.92 9.45
N PHE A 412 -2.85 16.19 10.37
CA PHE A 412 -2.66 14.75 10.56
C PHE A 412 -3.75 14.02 9.79
N ILE A 413 -3.37 12.97 9.07
CA ILE A 413 -4.27 12.19 8.23
C ILE A 413 -3.96 10.71 8.47
N TRP A 414 -4.95 9.92 8.86
CA TRP A 414 -4.79 8.47 8.98
C TRP A 414 -6.02 7.75 8.47
N ASP A 415 -5.80 6.60 7.87
CA ASP A 415 -6.89 5.74 7.43
C ASP A 415 -7.41 4.98 8.65
N ASP A 416 -8.73 5.01 8.81
CA ASP A 416 -9.49 4.23 9.78
C ASP A 416 -10.76 3.83 9.07
N ARG A 417 -10.92 2.54 8.77
CA ARG A 417 -12.08 2.05 8.01
C ARG A 417 -13.37 2.07 8.84
N THR A 418 -13.22 2.27 10.13
CA THR A 418 -14.29 2.35 11.12
C THR A 418 -14.35 3.75 11.70
N TYR A 419 -15.47 4.05 12.34
CA TYR A 419 -15.64 5.31 13.05
C TYR A 419 -16.07 5.01 14.47
N THR A 420 -15.69 5.89 15.39
CA THR A 420 -16.05 5.79 16.81
C THR A 420 -17.53 5.55 17.01
N THR A 421 -17.85 4.50 17.76
CA THR A 421 -19.21 4.16 18.21
C THR A 421 -19.39 4.50 19.70
N ASP A 422 -20.60 4.36 20.23
CA ASP A 422 -20.87 4.57 21.68
C ASP A 422 -20.45 3.35 22.55
N GLU A 423 -19.58 2.47 22.03
CA GLU A 423 -19.14 1.26 22.73
C GLU A 423 -18.16 1.58 23.88
N VAL A 424 -18.14 0.67 24.86
CA VAL A 424 -17.27 0.75 26.03
C VAL A 424 -16.54 -0.57 26.22
N ASP A 425 -15.31 -0.49 26.70
CA ASP A 425 -14.50 -1.67 27.01
C ASP A 425 -15.09 -2.40 28.23
N GLU A 426 -15.24 -3.72 28.14
CA GLU A 426 -15.84 -4.52 29.22
C GLU A 426 -14.97 -4.60 30.48
N GLU A 427 -13.65 -4.48 30.35
CA GLU A 427 -12.69 -4.60 31.45
C GLU A 427 -12.43 -3.25 32.13
N THR A 428 -12.21 -2.19 31.35
CA THR A 428 -11.88 -0.86 31.87
C THR A 428 -13.10 0.02 32.08
N SER A 429 -14.24 -0.31 31.46
CA SER A 429 -15.43 0.56 31.38
C SER A 429 -15.18 1.92 30.71
N GLU A 430 -14.04 2.08 30.03
CA GLU A 430 -13.73 3.28 29.26
C GLU A 430 -14.43 3.24 27.90
N THR A 431 -14.75 4.42 27.35
CA THR A 431 -15.29 4.52 25.99
C THR A 431 -14.24 4.12 24.97
N LEU A 432 -14.61 3.21 24.06
CA LEU A 432 -13.80 2.80 22.93
C LEU A 432 -13.93 3.86 21.83
N GLU A 433 -13.08 4.87 21.89
CA GLU A 433 -13.10 5.99 20.95
C GLU A 433 -11.80 6.13 20.18
N ASP A 434 -11.92 6.58 18.93
CA ASP A 434 -10.77 6.86 18.10
C ASP A 434 -10.06 8.09 18.65
N ALA A 435 -8.74 7.99 18.74
CA ALA A 435 -7.93 9.01 19.35
C ALA A 435 -6.58 9.12 18.66
N LEU A 436 -6.01 10.33 18.75
CA LEU A 436 -4.66 10.59 18.30
C LEU A 436 -3.91 11.36 19.39
N ALA A 437 -2.76 10.82 19.78
CA ALA A 437 -1.81 11.48 20.65
C ALA A 437 -0.55 11.87 19.89
N ILE A 438 -0.17 13.15 19.98
CA ILE A 438 1.09 13.66 19.47
C ILE A 438 1.99 13.96 20.67
N GLN A 439 3.20 13.40 20.67
CA GLN A 439 4.14 13.59 21.77
C GLN A 439 5.40 14.33 21.37
N PHE A 440 5.82 15.20 22.27
CA PHE A 440 7.06 15.97 22.20
C PHE A 440 7.82 15.87 23.53
N PRO A 441 9.15 16.03 23.55
CA PRO A 441 9.85 16.21 24.81
C PRO A 441 9.50 17.59 25.42
N VAL A 442 9.22 17.65 26.73
CA VAL A 442 9.06 18.95 27.43
C VAL A 442 10.31 19.82 27.27
N LYS A 443 11.48 19.19 27.27
CA LYS A 443 12.76 19.84 26.99
C LYS A 443 13.45 19.18 25.80
N VAL A 444 13.62 19.94 24.72
CA VAL A 444 14.31 19.45 23.51
C VAL A 444 15.76 19.05 23.85
N PRO A 445 16.15 17.78 23.61
CA PRO A 445 17.51 17.30 23.83
C PRO A 445 18.53 18.10 23.01
N GLN A 446 19.61 18.55 23.64
CA GLN A 446 20.63 19.39 23.02
C GLN A 446 21.82 18.55 22.55
N GLY A 447 21.92 18.33 21.24
CA GLY A 447 23.00 17.57 20.62
C GLY A 447 22.68 16.07 20.40
N PRO A 448 23.50 15.36 19.62
CA PRO A 448 23.17 14.03 19.09
C PRO A 448 23.20 12.92 20.16
N THR A 449 23.90 13.13 21.27
CA THR A 449 24.04 12.16 22.37
C THR A 449 23.16 12.47 23.58
N ALA A 450 22.38 13.56 23.52
CA ALA A 450 21.51 13.92 24.62
C ALA A 450 20.39 12.86 24.77
N PRO A 451 20.10 12.40 26.00
CA PRO A 451 19.09 11.38 26.22
C PRO A 451 17.71 11.92 25.81
N LYS A 452 17.04 11.19 24.93
CA LYS A 452 15.62 11.43 24.59
C LYS A 452 14.74 10.81 25.69
N PRO A 453 13.53 11.36 25.94
CA PRO A 453 12.53 10.65 26.72
C PRO A 453 12.24 9.26 26.12
N TYR A 454 11.76 8.35 26.94
CA TYR A 454 11.29 7.07 26.41
C TYR A 454 10.07 7.29 25.51
N PHE A 455 9.97 6.55 24.40
CA PHE A 455 8.95 6.80 23.38
C PHE A 455 7.55 6.32 23.80
N LEU A 456 7.43 5.50 24.86
CA LEU A 456 6.14 5.18 25.48
C LEU A 456 5.76 6.25 26.51
N SER A 457 5.48 7.46 26.04
CA SER A 457 5.01 8.59 26.86
C SER A 457 5.96 9.00 27.99
N GLY A 458 7.27 8.87 27.77
CA GLY A 458 8.29 9.36 28.70
C GLY A 458 8.61 8.42 29.86
N GLY A 459 9.12 9.00 30.94
CA GLY A 459 9.67 8.29 32.10
C GLY A 459 10.28 9.30 33.06
N ARG A 460 11.55 9.06 33.45
CA ARG A 460 12.35 10.07 34.16
C ARG A 460 12.42 11.41 33.43
N LEU A 461 12.44 11.39 32.10
CA LEU A 461 12.32 12.57 31.27
C LEU A 461 10.85 12.67 30.81
N PRO A 462 10.14 13.76 31.13
CA PRO A 462 8.73 13.90 30.79
C PRO A 462 8.53 14.28 29.32
N VAL A 463 7.35 13.95 28.81
CA VAL A 463 6.86 14.39 27.50
C VAL A 463 5.65 15.31 27.66
N TYR A 464 5.49 16.19 26.69
CA TYR A 464 4.30 17.02 26.48
C TYR A 464 3.45 16.32 25.41
N LEU A 465 2.17 16.10 25.72
CA LEU A 465 1.24 15.35 24.89
C LEU A 465 0.08 16.25 24.46
N TRP A 466 -0.28 16.12 23.18
CA TRP A 466 -1.55 16.57 22.64
C TRP A 466 -2.43 15.34 22.49
N HIS A 467 -3.54 15.29 23.21
CA HIS A 467 -4.47 14.17 23.14
C HIS A 467 -5.78 14.63 22.52
N TRP A 468 -6.05 14.16 21.31
CA TRP A 468 -7.30 14.39 20.58
C TRP A 468 -8.19 13.14 20.65
N LYS A 469 -9.50 13.35 20.73
CA LYS A 469 -10.53 12.31 20.81
C LYS A 469 -11.64 12.62 19.83
N ALA A 470 -12.17 11.61 19.15
CA ALA A 470 -13.24 11.76 18.17
C ALA A 470 -14.52 12.37 18.77
N SER A 471 -14.82 12.08 20.05
CA SER A 471 -15.96 12.66 20.78
C SER A 471 -15.87 14.17 21.00
N ALA A 472 -14.66 14.74 20.91
CA ALA A 472 -14.39 16.16 21.09
C ALA A 472 -13.60 16.72 19.89
N PRO A 473 -14.19 16.74 18.67
CA PRO A 473 -13.45 16.96 17.43
C PRO A 473 -12.77 18.34 17.34
N GLU A 474 -13.25 19.33 18.08
CA GLU A 474 -12.70 20.69 18.10
C GLU A 474 -11.69 20.94 19.24
N GLN A 475 -11.37 19.92 20.04
CA GLN A 475 -10.56 20.08 21.25
C GLN A 475 -9.35 19.13 21.25
N VAL A 476 -8.22 19.65 21.71
CA VAL A 476 -7.02 18.87 22.01
C VAL A 476 -6.69 19.11 23.48
N THR A 477 -6.58 18.02 24.24
CA THR A 477 -6.21 18.09 25.65
C THR A 477 -4.69 18.12 25.79
N GLU A 478 -4.18 19.12 26.49
CA GLU A 478 -2.75 19.27 26.76
C GLU A 478 -2.38 18.50 28.03
N MET A 479 -1.42 17.58 27.93
CA MET A 479 -1.01 16.73 29.06
C MET A 479 0.51 16.68 29.21
N THR A 480 0.97 16.32 30.40
CA THR A 480 2.36 15.96 30.66
C THR A 480 2.43 14.53 31.13
N ALA A 481 3.30 13.71 30.52
CA ALA A 481 3.45 12.31 30.91
C ALA A 481 4.87 11.96 31.34
N LYS A 482 4.97 11.03 32.29
CA LYS A 482 6.21 10.45 32.84
C LYS A 482 6.19 8.92 32.75
N GLY A 483 5.49 8.41 31.75
CA GLY A 483 5.29 6.99 31.49
C GLY A 483 3.93 6.78 30.84
N ILE A 484 3.75 5.62 30.21
CA ILE A 484 2.53 5.27 29.47
C ILE A 484 1.25 5.27 30.33
N ASN A 485 1.39 5.00 31.63
CA ASN A 485 0.29 4.99 32.61
C ASN A 485 0.32 6.18 33.58
N ASP A 486 1.17 7.19 33.32
CA ASP A 486 1.37 8.34 34.20
C ASP A 486 1.31 9.62 33.35
N ALA A 487 0.09 9.99 32.96
CA ALA A 487 -0.21 11.20 32.20
C ALA A 487 -1.17 12.10 33.00
N GLU A 488 -0.79 13.36 33.17
CA GLU A 488 -1.57 14.36 33.91
C GLU A 488 -1.99 15.49 32.96
N VAL A 489 -3.27 15.85 32.99
CA VAL A 489 -3.80 17.03 32.27
C VAL A 489 -3.15 18.29 32.84
N GLN A 490 -2.69 19.19 31.97
CA GLN A 490 -2.09 20.45 32.39
C GLN A 490 -3.15 21.43 32.90
N GLU A 491 -2.78 22.27 33.87
CA GLU A 491 -3.70 23.29 34.42
C GLU A 491 -4.08 24.37 33.41
N ILE A 492 -3.13 24.73 32.53
CA ILE A 492 -3.35 25.69 31.45
C ILE A 492 -3.75 24.89 30.21
N GLN A 493 -4.89 25.24 29.63
CA GLN A 493 -5.47 24.63 28.43
C GLN A 493 -5.88 25.73 27.45
N GLY A 494 -6.12 25.35 26.20
CA GLY A 494 -6.69 26.23 25.17
C GLY A 494 -5.64 27.00 24.37
N GLY A 495 -4.37 26.62 24.48
CA GLY A 495 -3.30 27.14 23.62
C GLY A 495 -3.37 26.61 22.18
N LEU A 496 -4.18 25.57 21.93
CA LEU A 496 -4.37 24.95 20.64
C LEU A 496 -5.78 25.16 20.10
N GLN A 497 -5.85 25.42 18.80
CA GLN A 497 -7.06 25.32 18.00
C GLN A 497 -7.03 23.98 17.27
N ALA A 498 -8.16 23.27 17.23
CA ALA A 498 -8.24 21.99 16.54
C ALA A 498 -9.57 21.84 15.80
N LYS A 499 -9.55 21.01 14.75
CA LYS A 499 -10.74 20.54 14.05
C LYS A 499 -10.46 19.16 13.49
N GLY A 500 -11.21 18.17 13.93
CA GLY A 500 -11.20 16.80 13.44
C GLY A 500 -12.39 16.53 12.54
N THR A 501 -12.19 15.78 11.46
CA THR A 501 -13.25 15.33 10.55
C THR A 501 -13.00 13.88 10.14
N TYR A 502 -14.05 13.10 9.98
CA TYR A 502 -14.02 11.76 9.41
C TYR A 502 -14.78 11.74 8.10
N THR A 503 -14.20 11.20 7.03
CA THR A 503 -14.84 11.09 5.72
C THR A 503 -14.24 9.93 4.95
N ASP A 504 -15.11 9.03 4.46
CA ASP A 504 -14.76 7.89 3.61
C ASP A 504 -13.55 7.09 4.14
N GLY A 505 -13.65 6.56 5.37
CA GLY A 505 -12.61 5.70 5.94
C GLY A 505 -11.31 6.41 6.34
N GLN A 506 -11.36 7.73 6.57
CA GLN A 506 -10.18 8.52 6.88
C GLN A 506 -10.49 9.66 7.84
N TYR A 507 -9.65 9.79 8.86
CA TYR A 507 -9.63 10.95 9.73
C TYR A 507 -8.66 12.02 9.20
N LYS A 508 -9.08 13.27 9.32
CA LYS A 508 -8.22 14.46 9.21
C LYS A 508 -8.30 15.24 10.52
N LEU A 509 -7.17 15.48 11.17
CA LEU A 509 -7.06 16.35 12.33
C LEU A 509 -6.17 17.55 12.00
N TRP A 510 -6.76 18.73 11.99
CA TRP A 510 -6.04 19.98 11.90
C TRP A 510 -5.78 20.54 13.30
N VAL A 511 -4.55 20.94 13.58
CA VAL A 511 -4.14 21.55 14.86
C VAL A 511 -3.29 22.78 14.58
N LYS A 512 -3.61 23.91 15.21
CA LYS A 512 -2.84 25.15 15.14
C LYS A 512 -2.49 25.66 16.53
N ARG A 513 -1.27 26.17 16.69
CA ARG A 513 -0.81 26.80 17.93
C ARG A 513 0.22 27.91 17.69
N ALA A 514 0.41 28.77 18.69
CA ALA A 514 1.52 29.71 18.71
C ALA A 514 2.88 29.00 18.82
N LEU A 515 3.92 29.55 18.19
CA LEU A 515 5.30 29.05 18.29
C LEU A 515 5.85 29.19 19.71
N LYS A 516 5.45 30.26 20.40
CA LYS A 516 5.82 30.55 21.79
C LYS A 516 4.56 30.61 22.64
N THR A 517 4.60 29.96 23.79
CA THR A 517 3.49 29.95 24.76
C THR A 517 3.98 30.47 26.11
N GLU A 518 3.04 30.88 26.96
CA GLU A 518 3.36 31.41 28.29
C GLU A 518 3.72 30.30 29.29
N ASP A 519 3.24 29.07 29.08
CA ASP A 519 3.57 27.93 29.92
C ASP A 519 4.96 27.37 29.59
N LYS A 520 5.80 27.23 30.62
CA LYS A 520 7.15 26.66 30.53
C LYS A 520 7.15 25.13 30.41
N LYS A 521 6.02 24.48 30.66
CA LYS A 521 5.82 23.04 30.44
C LYS A 521 5.56 22.72 28.97
N ASP A 522 5.17 23.71 28.18
CA ASP A 522 4.96 23.55 26.74
C ASP A 522 6.26 23.56 25.97
N LEU A 523 6.26 22.78 24.89
CA LEU A 523 7.29 22.87 23.89
C LEU A 523 7.28 24.24 23.21
N GLN A 524 8.40 24.97 23.32
CA GLN A 524 8.65 26.20 22.58
C GLN A 524 9.30 25.89 21.23
N LEU A 525 8.71 26.35 20.14
CA LEU A 525 9.17 26.08 18.78
C LEU A 525 10.04 27.22 18.24
N GLU A 526 11.10 26.87 17.52
CA GLU A 526 12.03 27.81 16.91
C GLU A 526 12.47 27.32 15.52
N PRO A 527 12.54 28.22 14.50
CA PRO A 527 13.08 27.89 13.18
C PRO A 527 14.48 27.27 13.25
N GLY A 528 14.66 26.15 12.53
CA GLY A 528 15.93 25.42 12.43
C GLY A 528 16.27 24.53 13.63
N VAL A 529 15.41 24.42 14.64
CA VAL A 529 15.60 23.49 15.77
C VAL A 529 14.93 22.16 15.46
N PHE A 530 15.70 21.08 15.55
CA PHE A 530 15.20 19.72 15.38
C PHE A 530 14.56 19.22 16.68
N VAL A 531 13.25 18.98 16.62
CA VAL A 531 12.43 18.57 17.75
C VAL A 531 12.03 17.11 17.58
N PRO A 532 12.29 16.22 18.55
CA PRO A 532 11.73 14.88 18.52
C PRO A 532 10.19 14.90 18.56
N ILE A 533 9.56 14.13 17.66
CA ILE A 533 8.10 13.96 17.59
C ILE A 533 7.77 12.48 17.49
N ALA A 534 6.67 12.05 18.09
CA ALA A 534 6.14 10.71 17.95
C ALA A 534 4.62 10.73 18.12
N PHE A 535 3.98 9.61 17.78
CA PHE A 535 2.54 9.49 17.63
C PHE A 535 2.03 8.23 18.33
N SER A 536 0.81 8.28 18.81
CA SER A 536 0.01 7.10 19.16
C SER A 536 -1.40 7.28 18.64
N ALA A 537 -1.99 6.23 18.10
CA ALA A 537 -3.36 6.26 17.59
C ALA A 537 -4.15 5.06 18.10
N TRP A 538 -5.43 5.29 18.37
CA TRP A 538 -6.39 4.29 18.84
C TRP A 538 -7.49 4.19 17.79
N ASP A 539 -7.80 2.97 17.38
CA ASP A 539 -9.04 2.61 16.69
C ASP A 539 -9.97 1.94 17.72
N GLY A 540 -10.93 2.71 18.22
CA GLY A 540 -11.88 2.27 19.23
C GLY A 540 -12.72 1.09 18.75
N SER A 541 -13.06 1.04 17.45
CA SER A 541 -13.82 -0.07 16.87
C SER A 541 -13.01 -1.37 16.80
N ASN A 542 -11.67 -1.28 16.77
CA ASN A 542 -10.76 -2.42 16.93
C ASN A 542 -10.47 -2.75 18.42
N GLY A 543 -11.18 -2.09 19.34
CA GLY A 543 -11.05 -2.23 20.78
C GLY A 543 -9.74 -1.65 21.31
N ASP A 544 -9.16 -0.65 20.66
CA ASP A 544 -8.03 0.08 21.23
C ASP A 544 -8.50 0.97 22.37
N VAL A 545 -7.81 0.88 23.51
CA VAL A 545 -8.06 1.67 24.71
C VAL A 545 -6.81 1.70 25.57
N ASP A 546 -6.60 2.78 26.34
CA ASP A 546 -5.46 2.92 27.25
C ASP A 546 -4.10 2.68 26.57
N THR A 547 -3.43 1.57 26.90
CA THR A 547 -2.12 1.18 26.36
C THR A 547 -2.23 0.31 25.12
N LYS A 548 -3.40 -0.27 24.85
CA LYS A 548 -3.68 -1.04 23.64
C LYS A 548 -3.94 -0.03 22.52
N ARG A 549 -2.87 0.27 21.80
CA ARG A 549 -2.84 1.29 20.76
C ARG A 549 -1.70 1.05 19.80
N THR A 550 -1.73 1.79 18.71
CA THR A 550 -0.60 1.85 17.77
C THR A 550 0.34 2.99 18.17
N ILE A 551 1.63 2.81 17.93
CA ILE A 551 2.69 3.73 18.35
C ILE A 551 3.77 3.89 17.30
N THR A 552 4.47 5.02 17.34
CA THR A 552 5.73 5.22 16.64
C THR A 552 6.94 5.29 17.58
N SER A 553 8.13 5.08 17.02
CA SER A 553 9.38 5.52 17.64
C SER A 553 9.58 7.03 17.45
N TRP A 554 10.68 7.59 18.00
CA TRP A 554 10.99 9.01 17.81
C TRP A 554 11.41 9.33 16.38
N TYR A 555 10.60 10.18 15.73
CA TYR A 555 10.95 10.90 14.51
C TYR A 555 11.44 12.32 14.84
N THR A 556 11.71 13.11 13.79
CA THR A 556 12.18 14.48 13.93
C THR A 556 11.26 15.45 13.20
N PHE A 557 10.94 16.55 13.86
CA PHE A 557 10.19 17.69 13.35
C PHE A 557 11.12 18.91 13.28
N VAL A 558 10.99 19.73 12.24
CA VAL A 558 11.73 21.00 12.13
C VAL A 558 10.85 22.05 11.47
N LEU A 559 10.88 23.26 12.02
CA LEU A 559 10.45 24.45 11.30
C LEU A 559 11.57 24.83 10.34
N GLU A 560 11.31 24.85 9.03
CA GLU A 560 12.37 25.16 8.07
C GLU A 560 12.99 26.53 8.35
N PRO A 561 14.26 26.77 8.03
CA PRO A 561 14.81 28.12 8.16
C PRO A 561 14.11 29.05 7.17
N VAL A 562 13.62 30.21 7.64
CA VAL A 562 12.97 31.22 6.79
C VAL A 562 13.89 31.55 5.60
N PRO A 563 13.41 31.43 4.35
CA PRO A 563 14.24 31.71 3.17
C PRO A 563 14.77 33.15 3.19
N SER A 564 16.05 33.34 3.52
CA SER A 564 16.63 34.68 3.59
C SER A 564 17.05 35.18 2.20
N SER A 565 16.60 36.37 1.79
CA SER A 565 17.08 37.07 0.59
C SER A 565 18.58 37.36 0.62
N ARG A 566 19.20 37.31 1.81
CA ARG A 566 20.65 37.42 2.05
C ARG A 566 21.47 36.44 1.20
N ARG A 567 20.93 35.26 0.88
CA ARG A 567 21.60 34.27 0.01
C ARG A 567 21.77 34.74 -1.44
N PHE A 568 20.93 35.68 -1.90
CA PHE A 568 21.01 36.28 -3.23
C PHE A 568 21.73 37.65 -3.21
N VAL A 569 21.90 38.27 -2.04
CA VAL A 569 22.51 39.60 -1.90
C VAL A 569 24.00 39.50 -1.53
N TYR A 570 24.37 38.67 -0.56
CA TYR A 570 25.75 38.64 -0.07
C TYR A 570 26.76 38.04 -1.05
N PRO A 571 26.50 36.92 -1.75
CA PRO A 571 27.49 36.38 -2.67
C PRO A 571 27.86 37.34 -3.81
N PRO A 572 26.89 38.01 -4.50
CA PRO A 572 27.23 39.04 -5.48
C PRO A 572 27.96 40.24 -4.87
N LEU A 573 27.56 40.69 -3.68
CA LEU A 573 28.17 41.85 -3.02
C LEU A 573 29.61 41.57 -2.56
N ILE A 574 29.88 40.37 -2.04
CA ILE A 574 31.24 39.89 -1.74
C ILE A 574 32.06 39.75 -3.01
N ALA A 575 31.48 39.25 -4.11
CA ALA A 575 32.17 39.16 -5.39
C ALA A 575 32.56 40.54 -5.93
N ILE A 576 31.66 41.53 -5.85
CA ILE A 576 31.91 42.92 -6.24
C ILE A 576 33.02 43.56 -5.39
N LEU A 577 32.95 43.39 -4.06
CA LEU A 577 33.98 43.91 -3.14
C LEU A 577 35.34 43.26 -3.40
N SER A 578 35.37 41.95 -3.65
CA SER A 578 36.59 41.20 -3.93
C SER A 578 37.21 41.63 -5.27
N LEU A 579 36.39 41.80 -6.32
CA LEU A 579 36.83 42.35 -7.60
C LEU A 579 37.35 43.78 -7.44
N GLY A 580 36.65 44.64 -6.69
CA GLY A 580 37.08 46.00 -6.41
C GLY A 580 38.44 46.06 -5.69
N LEU A 581 38.65 45.19 -4.70
CA LEU A 581 39.94 45.06 -4.00
C LEU A 581 41.06 44.63 -4.95
N LEU A 582 40.81 43.64 -5.81
CA LEU A 582 41.78 43.15 -6.79
C LEU A 582 42.13 44.22 -7.83
N PHE A 583 41.15 44.96 -8.35
CA PHE A 583 41.39 46.08 -9.27
C PHE A 583 42.14 47.23 -8.58
N GLY A 584 41.80 47.55 -7.32
CA GLY A 584 42.51 48.55 -6.53
C GLY A 584 43.97 48.18 -6.27
N LEU A 585 44.24 46.93 -5.91
CA LEU A 585 45.60 46.40 -5.73
C LEU A 585 46.39 46.43 -7.05
N ARG A 586 45.77 46.03 -8.16
CA ARG A 586 46.39 46.09 -9.49
C ARG A 586 46.75 47.52 -9.88
N ALA A 587 45.85 48.47 -9.68
CA ALA A 587 46.09 49.89 -9.97
C ALA A 587 47.19 50.48 -9.08
N ALA A 588 47.24 50.10 -7.79
CA ALA A 588 48.29 50.53 -6.87
C ALA A 588 49.67 49.98 -7.26
N VAL A 589 49.75 48.72 -7.66
CA VAL A 589 50.99 48.09 -8.17
C VAL A 589 51.45 48.76 -9.48
N GLN A 590 50.53 49.01 -10.42
CA GLN A 590 50.84 49.70 -11.67
C GLN A 590 51.35 51.12 -11.45
N ARG A 591 50.71 51.91 -10.56
CA ARG A 591 51.20 53.25 -10.19
C ARG A 591 52.56 53.23 -9.52
N ARG A 592 52.85 52.21 -8.72
CA ARG A 592 54.14 52.06 -8.05
C ARG A 592 55.26 51.71 -9.03
N ASN A 593 54.96 50.94 -10.07
CA ASN A 593 55.90 50.57 -11.13
C ASN A 593 56.06 51.65 -12.23
N SER A 594 55.17 52.64 -12.31
CA SER A 594 55.29 53.76 -13.25
C SER A 594 56.03 54.98 -12.69
N VAL A 595 56.44 54.93 -11.41
CA VAL A 595 57.17 56.00 -10.69
C VAL A 595 58.62 55.59 -10.39
N SER A 596 59.02 54.37 -10.76
CA SER A 596 60.42 53.91 -10.87
C SER A 596 60.88 53.97 -12.32
#